data_AF-A0A674EZX7-F1
#
_entry.id   AF-A0A674EZX7-F1
#
_cell.length_a   1.000
_cell.length_b   1.000
_cell.length_c   1.000
_cell.angle_alpha   90.00
_cell.angle_beta   90.00
_cell.angle_gamma   90.00
#
_symmetry.space_group_name_H-M   'P 1'
#
loop_
_entity.id
_entity.type
_entity.pdbx_description
1 polymer ?
#
loop_
_entity_poly.entity_id
_entity_poly.type
_entity_poly.pdbx_seq_one_letter_code
_entity_poly.pdbx_strand_id
1 'polypeptide(L)'
;MAAARTENLGPVVMGLNKQNGQLRGPPKLASPQSGPLVLGSLSDEATGASQKAGAAQEGTGIRFGDDWKKSLQLPPKDTRVRTSDVTSTKGNEFEDYCLKRELLMGIFEMGWEKPSPIQEESIPIALSGRDILARAKNGTGKSGAYLIPMLERIDLKKDYIQAIVMVPTRELALQVSQISIQISKHLGGVKVMATTGGTNLRDDIMRLDETVHVVIATPGRILDLIKKGVAKVDRVQMMVMDEADKLLSQDFVVLIEDIISFLAKGRQILLYSATFPISTSITFSPPFSLFLSPFLSSFSPPFLLLLHQAKHLQKPYEINLMEELTLKGITQYYAYVTERQKVHCLNTLFSRLQINQSIIFCNSTQRVELLAKKITQLGYSCFYIHAKMMQEYRNRVFHDFRNGLCRNLVCTDLFTRGIDIQAVNVVINFDFPKNAETYLHRIGRSGRFGHLGLAINLITSEDRFNLKSIEDQLVTDIKPIPGSIDKNLYVAEFHTANLDCEVEEELKETGCQQEET
;
A
#
# COMPACT_ATOMS: atom_id res chain seq x y z
N MET A 1 40.89 -41.39 1.13
CA MET A 1 40.73 -41.10 2.57
C MET A 1 41.16 -39.65 2.79
N ALA A 2 40.56 -38.83 3.64
CA ALA A 2 39.30 -38.96 4.38
C ALA A 2 38.61 -37.57 4.45
N ALA A 3 37.32 -37.52 4.77
CA ALA A 3 36.58 -36.26 4.83
C ALA A 3 36.60 -35.64 6.24
N ALA A 4 36.74 -34.32 6.31
CA ALA A 4 36.47 -33.53 7.53
C ALA A 4 35.13 -32.80 7.37
N ARG A 5 34.20 -32.98 8.32
CA ARG A 5 32.95 -32.24 8.39
C ARG A 5 33.16 -30.96 9.19
N THR A 6 32.73 -29.82 8.66
CA THR A 6 32.45 -28.62 9.46
C THR A 6 30.98 -28.62 9.86
N GLU A 7 30.69 -28.39 11.13
CA GLU A 7 29.33 -28.47 11.67
C GLU A 7 28.56 -27.17 11.43
N ASN A 8 27.26 -27.30 11.14
CA ASN A 8 26.42 -26.21 10.69
C ASN A 8 25.60 -25.64 11.86
N LEU A 9 26.14 -24.61 12.54
CA LEU A 9 25.49 -23.95 13.67
C LEU A 9 24.29 -23.10 13.21
N GLY A 10 23.09 -23.66 13.37
CA GLY A 10 21.83 -22.95 13.14
C GLY A 10 21.60 -21.81 14.14
N PRO A 11 20.79 -20.79 13.80
CA PRO A 11 20.54 -19.65 14.66
C PRO A 11 19.74 -20.04 15.92
N VAL A 12 20.21 -19.55 17.07
CA VAL A 12 19.62 -19.87 18.40
C VAL A 12 18.25 -19.22 18.57
N VAL A 13 17.24 -20.03 18.89
CA VAL A 13 15.93 -19.56 19.35
C VAL A 13 16.01 -19.30 20.86
N MET A 14 15.90 -18.04 21.30
CA MET A 14 15.68 -17.74 22.71
C MET A 14 14.22 -18.03 23.08
N GLY A 15 14.01 -18.99 23.99
CA GLY A 15 12.69 -19.42 24.42
C GLY A 15 12.04 -18.46 25.44
N LEU A 16 10.71 -18.39 25.41
CA LEU A 16 9.91 -17.73 26.45
C LEU A 16 10.01 -18.51 27.76
N ASN A 17 10.24 -17.80 28.86
CA ASN A 17 10.44 -18.40 30.17
C ASN A 17 9.11 -18.88 30.78
N LYS A 18 8.98 -20.17 31.08
CA LYS A 18 7.87 -20.74 31.87
C LYS A 18 8.43 -21.61 32.99
N GLN A 19 8.54 -21.04 34.18
CA GLN A 19 8.75 -21.80 35.40
C GLN A 19 7.40 -22.30 35.93
N ASN A 20 7.21 -23.63 35.90
CA ASN A 20 6.75 -24.42 37.05
C ASN A 20 6.75 -25.89 36.63
N GLY A 21 7.62 -26.68 37.24
CA GLY A 21 7.75 -28.11 36.96
C GLY A 21 7.32 -28.95 38.16
N GLN A 22 6.66 -30.07 37.90
CA GLN A 22 6.66 -31.22 38.80
C GLN A 22 6.80 -32.50 37.97
N LEU A 23 7.59 -33.43 38.50
CA LEU A 23 8.03 -34.65 37.82
C LEU A 23 7.27 -35.87 38.35
N ARG A 24 6.90 -36.82 37.46
CA ARG A 24 7.01 -38.28 37.69
C ARG A 24 6.54 -39.14 36.50
N GLY A 25 7.39 -40.10 36.10
CA GLY A 25 6.99 -41.46 35.72
C GLY A 25 6.39 -41.72 34.32
N PRO A 26 7.16 -42.36 33.41
CA PRO A 26 6.65 -43.12 32.27
C PRO A 26 6.60 -44.65 32.58
N PRO A 27 6.22 -45.53 31.64
CA PRO A 27 4.99 -45.53 30.84
C PRO A 27 4.28 -46.92 30.90
N LYS A 28 3.13 -47.10 30.23
CA LYS A 28 2.70 -48.44 29.76
C LYS A 28 1.69 -48.37 28.60
N LEU A 29 1.83 -49.30 27.66
CA LEU A 29 0.89 -49.53 26.57
C LEU A 29 -0.10 -50.65 26.94
N ALA A 30 -1.34 -50.53 26.46
CA ALA A 30 -2.23 -51.65 26.18
C ALA A 30 -3.16 -51.24 25.01
N SER A 31 -3.66 -52.20 24.25
CA SER A 31 -4.50 -51.97 23.05
C SER A 31 -5.88 -52.69 23.22
N PRO A 32 -6.70 -53.00 22.20
CA PRO A 32 -8.13 -52.63 22.21
C PRO A 32 -9.09 -53.84 22.34
N GLN A 33 -10.34 -53.67 21.87
CA GLN A 33 -11.52 -54.59 21.94
C GLN A 33 -12.36 -54.38 23.23
N SER A 34 -13.70 -54.51 23.24
CA SER A 34 -14.71 -54.74 22.18
C SER A 34 -16.11 -54.21 22.63
N GLY A 35 -17.11 -54.19 21.74
CA GLY A 35 -18.51 -53.82 22.06
C GLY A 35 -19.30 -54.94 22.80
N PRO A 36 -20.63 -54.79 23.04
CA PRO A 36 -21.61 -54.53 21.97
C PRO A 36 -22.75 -53.53 22.30
N LEU A 37 -23.71 -53.39 21.38
CA LEU A 37 -24.95 -52.59 21.53
C LEU A 37 -26.08 -53.35 22.25
N VAL A 38 -26.98 -52.60 22.91
CA VAL A 38 -28.40 -52.94 23.11
C VAL A 38 -29.25 -51.67 22.91
N LEU A 39 -30.54 -51.83 22.56
CA LEU A 39 -31.44 -50.79 22.05
C LEU A 39 -32.63 -50.51 23.00
N GLY A 40 -33.18 -49.31 22.94
CA GLY A 40 -34.58 -48.99 23.29
C GLY A 40 -34.76 -47.59 23.90
N SER A 41 -35.89 -46.89 23.80
CA SER A 41 -37.10 -46.91 22.93
C SER A 41 -38.17 -46.02 23.62
N LEU A 42 -39.24 -45.63 22.90
CA LEU A 42 -40.33 -44.69 23.29
C LEU A 42 -39.98 -43.21 22.99
N SER A 43 -40.69 -42.42 22.16
CA SER A 43 -42.07 -42.42 21.59
C SER A 43 -43.18 -41.97 22.56
N ASP A 44 -44.08 -41.02 22.28
CA ASP A 44 -44.09 -39.91 21.27
C ASP A 44 -44.53 -38.61 22.03
N GLU A 45 -45.35 -37.61 21.66
CA GLU A 45 -46.25 -37.16 20.56
C GLU A 45 -46.39 -35.60 20.75
N ALA A 46 -47.03 -34.74 19.94
CA ALA A 46 -47.38 -34.63 18.50
C ALA A 46 -48.12 -33.27 18.29
N THR A 47 -48.62 -33.00 17.08
CA THR A 47 -49.42 -31.81 16.65
C THR A 47 -48.67 -30.46 16.54
N GLY A 48 -48.90 -29.63 15.51
CA GLY A 48 -49.68 -29.85 14.29
C GLY A 48 -49.61 -28.67 13.27
N ALA A 49 -49.93 -28.97 12.00
CA ALA A 49 -50.20 -28.09 10.83
C ALA A 49 -49.30 -26.84 10.60
N SER A 50 -48.47 -26.69 9.55
CA SER A 50 -48.64 -26.90 8.08
C SER A 50 -49.30 -25.76 7.31
N GLN A 51 -48.53 -25.14 6.39
CA GLN A 51 -49.00 -24.66 5.08
C GLN A 51 -47.83 -24.55 4.08
N LYS A 52 -48.11 -24.68 2.77
CA LYS A 52 -47.12 -24.59 1.67
C LYS A 52 -47.60 -23.64 0.56
N ALA A 53 -46.81 -22.60 0.27
CA ALA A 53 -46.71 -21.92 -1.03
C ALA A 53 -45.48 -20.98 -1.01
N GLY A 54 -44.80 -20.64 -2.11
CA GLY A 54 -44.96 -21.17 -3.47
C GLY A 54 -45.05 -20.14 -4.60
N ALA A 55 -44.16 -19.14 -4.69
CA ALA A 55 -44.07 -18.25 -5.87
C ALA A 55 -42.70 -17.54 -6.02
N ALA A 56 -42.42 -17.16 -7.28
CA ALA A 56 -41.59 -16.05 -7.79
C ALA A 56 -40.18 -15.77 -7.22
N GLN A 57 -39.20 -15.72 -8.13
CA GLN A 57 -38.09 -14.75 -8.04
C GLN A 57 -38.62 -13.38 -8.48
N GLU A 58 -38.53 -12.35 -7.63
CA GLU A 58 -38.68 -10.96 -8.05
C GLU A 58 -37.32 -10.24 -7.99
N GLY A 59 -37.03 -9.43 -9.01
CA GLY A 59 -35.74 -8.76 -9.14
C GLY A 59 -35.64 -7.56 -8.19
N THR A 60 -34.58 -7.50 -7.38
CA THR A 60 -34.32 -6.39 -6.45
C THR A 60 -33.80 -5.15 -7.18
N GLY A 61 -34.68 -4.49 -7.94
CA GLY A 61 -34.51 -3.09 -8.32
C GLY A 61 -34.70 -2.20 -7.09
N ILE A 62 -33.75 -1.31 -6.83
CA ILE A 62 -33.71 -0.49 -5.61
C ILE A 62 -34.87 0.52 -5.60
N ARG A 63 -35.55 0.66 -4.46
CA ARG A 63 -36.38 1.83 -4.15
C ARG A 63 -35.53 2.84 -3.38
N PHE A 64 -35.71 4.13 -3.67
CA PHE A 64 -35.08 5.20 -2.89
C PHE A 64 -35.49 5.07 -1.40
N GLY A 65 -34.50 4.95 -0.51
CA GLY A 65 -34.72 4.86 0.94
C GLY A 65 -34.34 3.54 1.62
N ASP A 66 -33.85 2.53 0.90
CA ASP A 66 -33.34 1.30 1.55
C ASP A 66 -32.10 1.59 2.40
N ASP A 67 -32.23 1.44 3.72
CA ASP A 67 -31.24 1.75 4.75
C ASP A 67 -30.12 0.68 4.86
N TRP A 68 -29.63 0.15 3.74
CA TRP A 68 -28.67 -0.96 3.69
C TRP A 68 -27.34 -0.66 4.41
N LYS A 69 -26.98 0.62 4.56
CA LYS A 69 -25.84 1.07 5.38
C LYS A 69 -25.95 0.62 6.84
N LYS A 70 -27.16 0.43 7.39
CA LYS A 70 -27.40 -0.01 8.78
C LYS A 70 -27.08 -1.49 9.04
N SER A 71 -26.88 -2.32 8.01
CA SER A 71 -26.47 -3.72 8.17
C SER A 71 -24.95 -3.95 8.06
N LEU A 72 -24.18 -2.90 7.78
CA LEU A 72 -22.72 -2.98 7.63
C LEU A 72 -21.99 -2.90 8.97
N GLN A 73 -20.92 -3.68 9.10
CA GLN A 73 -19.94 -3.53 10.17
C GLN A 73 -18.88 -2.49 9.75
N LEU A 74 -19.19 -1.21 9.99
CA LEU A 74 -18.27 -0.10 9.70
C LEU A 74 -17.10 -0.09 10.69
N PRO A 75 -15.86 0.21 10.26
CA PRO A 75 -14.73 0.42 11.17
C PRO A 75 -14.89 1.72 11.98
N PRO A 76 -14.15 1.89 13.10
CA PRO A 76 -14.14 3.15 13.85
C PRO A 76 -13.71 4.34 12.96
N LYS A 77 -14.42 5.47 13.09
CA LYS A 77 -14.07 6.70 12.37
C LYS A 77 -12.69 7.21 12.79
N ASP A 78 -11.85 7.49 11.81
CA ASP A 78 -10.54 8.10 11.99
C ASP A 78 -10.66 9.64 12.07
N THR A 79 -10.49 10.19 13.26
CA THR A 79 -10.64 11.61 13.60
C THR A 79 -9.36 12.44 13.45
N ARG A 80 -8.25 11.84 13.01
CA ARG A 80 -6.95 12.54 12.91
C ARG A 80 -6.96 13.55 11.77
N VAL A 81 -6.28 14.68 11.96
CA VAL A 81 -6.13 15.74 10.92
C VAL A 81 -5.55 15.18 9.62
N ARG A 82 -6.01 15.73 8.48
CA ARG A 82 -5.61 15.35 7.12
C ARG A 82 -5.36 16.58 6.24
N THR A 83 -4.28 16.58 5.46
CA THR A 83 -3.93 17.65 4.51
C THR A 83 -4.94 17.81 3.37
N SER A 84 -4.99 19.02 2.80
CA SER A 84 -5.88 19.42 1.71
C SER A 84 -5.83 18.53 0.47
N ASP A 85 -4.67 17.97 0.12
CA ASP A 85 -4.54 17.00 -0.99
C ASP A 85 -5.18 15.61 -0.70
N VAL A 86 -5.88 15.47 0.43
CA VAL A 86 -6.76 14.35 0.77
C VAL A 86 -8.18 14.82 1.15
N THR A 87 -8.37 16.07 1.60
CA THR A 87 -9.66 16.61 2.09
C THR A 87 -10.33 17.64 1.17
N SER A 88 -9.62 18.24 0.21
CA SER A 88 -10.19 19.19 -0.77
C SER A 88 -10.94 18.44 -1.87
N THR A 89 -12.07 17.83 -1.50
CA THR A 89 -12.99 17.16 -2.41
C THR A 89 -13.95 18.17 -3.06
N LYS A 90 -14.47 17.82 -4.24
CA LYS A 90 -15.58 18.53 -4.90
C LYS A 90 -16.91 18.36 -4.17
N GLY A 91 -16.98 17.37 -3.28
CA GLY A 91 -18.11 17.13 -2.38
C GLY A 91 -19.00 15.96 -2.79
N ASN A 92 -18.56 15.15 -3.77
CA ASN A 92 -19.33 14.00 -4.24
C ASN A 92 -19.34 12.85 -3.22
N GLU A 93 -20.35 11.98 -3.30
CA GLU A 93 -20.42 10.71 -2.59
C GLU A 93 -20.11 9.53 -3.52
N PHE A 94 -19.75 8.37 -2.98
CA PHE A 94 -19.52 7.17 -3.81
C PHE A 94 -20.78 6.70 -4.56
N GLU A 95 -21.96 7.08 -4.09
CA GLU A 95 -23.26 6.73 -4.69
C GLU A 95 -23.51 7.49 -6.01
N ASP A 96 -22.92 8.68 -6.18
CA ASP A 96 -23.07 9.51 -7.39
C ASP A 96 -22.46 8.86 -8.64
N TYR A 97 -21.52 7.92 -8.46
CA TYR A 97 -20.87 7.18 -9.54
C TYR A 97 -21.72 6.04 -10.12
N CYS A 98 -22.95 5.81 -9.62
CA CYS A 98 -23.88 4.78 -10.10
C CYS A 98 -23.28 3.35 -10.13
N LEU A 99 -22.43 3.02 -9.15
CA LEU A 99 -21.78 1.72 -8.99
C LEU A 99 -22.78 0.63 -8.58
N LYS A 100 -22.43 -0.64 -8.81
CA LYS A 100 -23.13 -1.80 -8.23
C LYS A 100 -23.25 -1.64 -6.72
N ARG A 101 -24.45 -1.91 -6.18
CA ARG A 101 -24.73 -1.87 -4.73
C ARG A 101 -23.75 -2.75 -3.94
N GLU A 102 -23.43 -3.92 -4.48
CA GLU A 102 -22.50 -4.88 -3.90
C GLU A 102 -21.05 -4.34 -3.86
N LEU A 103 -20.67 -3.51 -4.83
CA LEU A 103 -19.37 -2.81 -4.82
C LEU A 103 -19.38 -1.68 -3.78
N LEU A 104 -20.48 -0.91 -3.68
CA LEU A 104 -20.65 0.12 -2.65
C LEU A 104 -20.57 -0.48 -1.24
N MET A 105 -21.19 -1.62 -0.97
CA MET A 105 -21.09 -2.34 0.31
C MET A 105 -19.63 -2.66 0.69
N GLY A 106 -18.80 -3.08 -0.27
CA GLY A 106 -17.37 -3.32 -0.04
C GLY A 106 -16.55 -2.04 0.18
N ILE A 107 -16.95 -0.91 -0.41
CA ILE A 107 -16.32 0.41 -0.20
C ILE A 107 -16.62 0.92 1.22
N PHE A 108 -17.87 0.86 1.68
CA PHE A 108 -18.23 1.33 3.03
C PHE A 108 -17.67 0.42 4.14
N GLU A 109 -17.60 -0.91 3.95
CA GLU A 109 -16.90 -1.80 4.90
C GLU A 109 -15.41 -1.49 5.05
N MET A 110 -14.76 -0.92 4.03
CA MET A 110 -13.37 -0.45 4.10
C MET A 110 -13.21 0.89 4.87
N GLY A 111 -14.31 1.46 5.38
CA GLY A 111 -14.33 2.76 6.05
C GLY A 111 -14.19 3.95 5.10
N TRP A 112 -14.40 3.74 3.79
CA TRP A 112 -14.30 4.79 2.78
C TRP A 112 -15.65 5.47 2.63
N GLU A 113 -15.95 6.41 3.51
CA GLU A 113 -17.25 7.11 3.52
C GLU A 113 -17.38 8.07 2.31
N LYS A 114 -16.31 8.79 1.98
CA LYS A 114 -16.25 9.76 0.88
C LYS A 114 -15.06 9.47 -0.05
N PRO A 115 -15.18 9.75 -1.36
CA PRO A 115 -14.07 9.66 -2.31
C PRO A 115 -12.99 10.71 -1.98
N SER A 116 -11.72 10.32 -2.10
CA SER A 116 -10.59 11.25 -2.10
C SER A 116 -10.47 11.99 -3.45
N PRO A 117 -9.71 13.10 -3.56
CA PRO A 117 -9.62 13.87 -4.81
C PRO A 117 -9.15 13.04 -6.03
N ILE A 118 -8.24 12.07 -5.84
CA ILE A 118 -7.81 11.16 -6.91
C ILE A 118 -8.89 10.13 -7.30
N GLN A 119 -9.81 9.83 -6.39
CA GLN A 119 -10.98 9.00 -6.69
C GLN A 119 -12.05 9.81 -7.42
N GLU A 120 -12.32 11.06 -6.99
CA GLU A 120 -13.28 11.95 -7.65
C GLU A 120 -12.94 12.24 -9.12
N GLU A 121 -11.67 12.54 -9.45
CA GLU A 121 -11.28 12.78 -10.84
C GLU A 121 -11.20 11.49 -11.68
N SER A 122 -10.77 10.38 -11.08
CA SER A 122 -10.40 9.19 -11.85
C SER A 122 -11.54 8.20 -12.05
N ILE A 123 -12.39 7.96 -11.04
CA ILE A 123 -13.49 6.99 -11.12
C ILE A 123 -14.43 7.26 -12.31
N PRO A 124 -15.05 8.46 -12.46
CA PRO A 124 -15.99 8.70 -13.56
C PRO A 124 -15.32 8.63 -14.94
N ILE A 125 -14.05 9.06 -15.06
CA ILE A 125 -13.30 9.00 -16.31
C ILE A 125 -12.95 7.55 -16.67
N ALA A 126 -12.53 6.74 -15.70
CA ALA A 126 -12.27 5.32 -15.91
C ALA A 126 -13.56 4.56 -16.26
N LEU A 127 -14.68 4.87 -15.60
CA LEU A 127 -16.00 4.33 -15.94
C LEU A 127 -16.47 4.72 -17.35
N SER A 128 -16.02 5.86 -17.90
CA SER A 128 -16.28 6.24 -19.30
C SER A 128 -15.53 5.39 -20.34
N GLY A 129 -14.54 4.59 -19.92
CA GLY A 129 -13.69 3.80 -20.82
C GLY A 129 -12.47 4.54 -21.39
N ARG A 130 -12.18 5.76 -20.92
CA ARG A 130 -11.00 6.53 -21.33
C ARG A 130 -9.74 6.06 -20.61
N ASP A 131 -8.62 6.11 -21.32
CA ASP A 131 -7.29 5.95 -20.73
C ASP A 131 -6.98 7.11 -19.76
N ILE A 132 -6.16 6.85 -18.74
CA ILE A 132 -5.81 7.83 -17.71
C ILE A 132 -4.29 7.87 -17.51
N LEU A 133 -3.77 9.09 -17.37
CA LEU A 133 -2.40 9.40 -16.95
C LEU A 133 -2.46 10.23 -15.66
N ALA A 134 -2.24 9.60 -14.51
CA ALA A 134 -2.46 10.21 -13.19
C ALA A 134 -1.17 10.40 -12.38
N ARG A 135 -0.91 11.65 -11.96
CA ARG A 135 0.09 12.02 -10.95
C ARG A 135 -0.59 12.20 -9.59
N ALA A 136 -0.27 11.35 -8.63
CA ALA A 136 -0.74 11.50 -7.26
C ALA A 136 0.21 10.83 -6.25
N LYS A 137 0.42 11.49 -5.10
CA LYS A 137 1.31 11.01 -4.02
C LYS A 137 0.85 9.66 -3.50
N ASN A 138 1.78 8.90 -2.93
CA ASN A 138 1.45 7.62 -2.30
C ASN A 138 0.62 7.83 -1.02
N GLY A 139 -0.39 6.99 -0.80
CA GLY A 139 -1.28 7.13 0.36
C GLY A 139 -2.43 8.15 0.20
N THR A 140 -2.84 8.47 -1.03
CA THR A 140 -4.06 9.27 -1.36
C THR A 140 -5.28 8.42 -1.69
N GLY A 141 -5.21 7.10 -1.58
CA GLY A 141 -6.30 6.21 -2.04
C GLY A 141 -6.25 5.84 -3.53
N LYS A 142 -5.11 6.04 -4.22
CA LYS A 142 -4.86 5.61 -5.63
C LYS A 142 -5.39 4.21 -5.95
N SER A 143 -5.15 3.23 -5.07
CA SER A 143 -5.64 1.87 -5.29
C SER A 143 -7.16 1.79 -5.36
N GLY A 144 -7.91 2.57 -4.58
CA GLY A 144 -9.36 2.69 -4.77
C GLY A 144 -9.73 3.33 -6.11
N ALA A 145 -8.99 4.37 -6.52
CA ALA A 145 -9.25 5.11 -7.76
C ALA A 145 -9.18 4.25 -9.04
N TYR A 146 -8.35 3.18 -9.05
CA TYR A 146 -8.38 2.19 -10.13
C TYR A 146 -9.14 0.90 -9.81
N LEU A 147 -9.12 0.39 -8.58
CA LEU A 147 -9.81 -0.86 -8.26
C LEU A 147 -11.33 -0.73 -8.37
N ILE A 148 -11.92 0.40 -7.98
CA ILE A 148 -13.37 0.62 -8.07
C ILE A 148 -13.88 0.53 -9.52
N PRO A 149 -13.39 1.35 -10.49
CA PRO A 149 -13.85 1.25 -11.88
C PRO A 149 -13.43 -0.07 -12.55
N MET A 150 -12.31 -0.68 -12.15
CA MET A 150 -11.90 -2.00 -12.62
C MET A 150 -12.89 -3.09 -12.19
N LEU A 151 -13.25 -3.14 -10.90
CA LEU A 151 -14.21 -4.11 -10.34
C LEU A 151 -15.62 -3.89 -10.91
N GLU A 152 -16.03 -2.63 -11.12
CA GLU A 152 -17.29 -2.32 -11.78
C GLU A 152 -17.34 -2.85 -13.22
N ARG A 153 -16.23 -2.80 -13.97
CA ARG A 153 -16.19 -3.33 -15.35
C ARG A 153 -16.14 -4.86 -15.46
N ILE A 154 -16.03 -5.63 -14.36
CA ILE A 154 -16.02 -7.10 -14.41
C ILE A 154 -17.41 -7.66 -14.69
N ASP A 155 -17.47 -8.60 -15.63
CA ASP A 155 -18.62 -9.46 -15.92
C ASP A 155 -18.36 -10.88 -15.39
N LEU A 156 -19.11 -11.27 -14.36
CA LEU A 156 -18.96 -12.56 -13.68
C LEU A 156 -19.51 -13.76 -14.47
N LYS A 157 -20.06 -13.55 -15.66
CA LYS A 157 -20.54 -14.61 -16.57
C LYS A 157 -19.43 -15.13 -17.51
N LYS A 158 -18.18 -14.73 -17.28
CA LYS A 158 -17.06 -14.89 -18.20
C LYS A 158 -15.79 -15.34 -17.49
N ASP A 159 -15.57 -16.66 -17.49
CA ASP A 159 -14.42 -17.34 -16.90
C ASP A 159 -13.10 -17.08 -17.66
N TYR A 160 -12.64 -15.84 -17.69
CA TYR A 160 -11.34 -15.43 -18.22
C TYR A 160 -10.80 -14.16 -17.55
N ILE A 161 -9.50 -13.89 -17.70
CA ILE A 161 -8.83 -12.72 -17.13
C ILE A 161 -9.29 -11.46 -17.87
N GLN A 162 -10.05 -10.60 -17.17
CA GLN A 162 -10.64 -9.39 -17.74
C GLN A 162 -9.81 -8.13 -17.43
N ALA A 163 -9.09 -8.12 -16.30
CA ALA A 163 -8.24 -7.02 -15.89
C ALA A 163 -6.88 -7.47 -15.35
N ILE A 164 -5.84 -6.68 -15.60
CA ILE A 164 -4.49 -6.86 -15.05
C ILE A 164 -4.02 -5.58 -14.35
N VAL A 165 -3.51 -5.70 -13.12
CA VAL A 165 -2.81 -4.63 -12.41
C VAL A 165 -1.32 -4.95 -12.33
N MET A 166 -0.51 -4.13 -12.99
CA MET A 166 0.94 -4.19 -12.95
C MET A 166 1.50 -3.37 -11.80
N VAL A 167 2.44 -3.97 -11.05
CA VAL A 167 3.11 -3.34 -9.90
C VAL A 167 4.60 -3.75 -9.84
N PRO A 168 5.51 -2.85 -9.42
CA PRO A 168 6.95 -3.13 -9.44
C PRO A 168 7.43 -4.04 -8.30
N THR A 169 6.69 -4.15 -7.20
CA THR A 169 7.09 -4.94 -6.01
C THR A 169 6.10 -6.03 -5.64
N ARG A 170 6.60 -7.08 -4.97
CA ARG A 170 5.79 -8.21 -4.51
C ARG A 170 4.85 -7.79 -3.38
N GLU A 171 5.34 -6.92 -2.51
CA GLU A 171 4.66 -6.34 -1.37
C GLU A 171 3.45 -5.50 -1.81
N LEU A 172 3.60 -4.65 -2.84
CA LEU A 172 2.49 -3.89 -3.40
C LEU A 172 1.46 -4.80 -4.09
N ALA A 173 1.89 -5.87 -4.77
CA ALA A 173 0.96 -6.86 -5.34
C ALA A 173 0.06 -7.49 -4.27
N LEU A 174 0.64 -7.90 -3.14
CA LEU A 174 -0.10 -8.45 -2.01
C LEU A 174 -1.05 -7.39 -1.41
N GLN A 175 -0.58 -6.17 -1.17
CA GLN A 175 -1.42 -5.08 -0.65
C GLN A 175 -2.61 -4.76 -1.56
N VAL A 176 -2.38 -4.56 -2.86
CA VAL A 176 -3.45 -4.27 -3.83
C VAL A 176 -4.41 -5.44 -3.98
N SER A 177 -3.93 -6.69 -3.89
CA SER A 177 -4.81 -7.86 -3.91
C SER A 177 -5.69 -7.97 -2.65
N GLN A 178 -5.18 -7.65 -1.47
CA GLN A 178 -5.98 -7.61 -0.24
C GLN A 178 -7.09 -6.57 -0.36
N ILE A 179 -6.75 -5.34 -0.77
CA ILE A 179 -7.72 -4.25 -0.99
C ILE A 179 -8.77 -4.67 -2.04
N SER A 180 -8.35 -5.27 -3.15
CA SER A 180 -9.25 -5.74 -4.22
C SER A 180 -10.21 -6.84 -3.74
N ILE A 181 -9.72 -7.79 -2.94
CA ILE A 181 -10.54 -8.87 -2.35
C ILE A 181 -11.54 -8.31 -1.33
N GLN A 182 -11.13 -7.35 -0.49
CA GLN A 182 -12.02 -6.73 0.50
C GLN A 182 -13.13 -5.92 -0.17
N ILE A 183 -12.80 -5.08 -1.15
CA ILE A 183 -13.79 -4.28 -1.90
C ILE A 183 -14.74 -5.17 -2.73
N SER A 184 -14.26 -6.29 -3.29
CA SER A 184 -15.08 -7.22 -4.08
C SER A 184 -15.80 -8.31 -3.28
N LYS A 185 -15.67 -8.33 -1.95
CA LYS A 185 -16.27 -9.31 -1.02
C LYS A 185 -17.74 -9.61 -1.33
N HIS A 186 -18.55 -8.57 -1.53
CA HIS A 186 -20.00 -8.70 -1.75
C HIS A 186 -20.40 -8.90 -3.21
N LEU A 187 -19.48 -8.76 -4.18
CA LEU A 187 -19.77 -9.01 -5.60
C LEU A 187 -20.01 -10.50 -5.92
N GLY A 188 -19.90 -11.41 -4.95
CA GLY A 188 -20.46 -12.77 -5.04
C GLY A 188 -19.78 -13.73 -6.04
N GLY A 189 -18.69 -13.32 -6.69
CA GLY A 189 -18.01 -14.18 -7.68
C GLY A 189 -16.63 -13.72 -8.17
N VAL A 190 -16.20 -12.48 -7.89
CA VAL A 190 -14.89 -11.97 -8.38
C VAL A 190 -13.76 -12.89 -7.89
N LYS A 191 -12.84 -13.21 -8.81
CA LYS A 191 -11.67 -14.06 -8.53
C LYS A 191 -10.41 -13.24 -8.77
N VAL A 192 -9.82 -12.75 -7.68
CA VAL A 192 -8.55 -12.01 -7.68
C VAL A 192 -7.40 -12.99 -7.45
N MET A 193 -6.30 -12.81 -8.18
CA MET A 193 -5.05 -13.55 -7.99
C MET A 193 -3.87 -12.59 -7.90
N ALA A 194 -2.99 -12.78 -6.92
CA ALA A 194 -1.67 -12.15 -6.89
C ALA A 194 -0.61 -13.15 -7.37
N THR A 195 0.21 -12.77 -8.35
CA THR A 195 1.32 -13.61 -8.86
C THR A 195 2.59 -12.77 -8.97
N THR A 196 3.67 -13.24 -8.34
CA THR A 196 4.91 -12.45 -8.25
C THR A 196 6.13 -13.33 -8.38
N GLY A 197 7.28 -12.74 -8.71
CA GLY A 197 8.55 -13.51 -8.76
C GLY A 197 9.00 -14.15 -7.44
N GLY A 198 8.20 -14.09 -6.36
CA GLY A 198 8.43 -14.76 -5.08
C GLY A 198 7.37 -15.81 -4.69
N THR A 199 6.28 -16.00 -5.45
CA THR A 199 5.39 -17.15 -5.27
C THR A 199 5.93 -18.37 -6.03
N ASN A 200 5.55 -19.58 -5.62
CA ASN A 200 5.90 -20.80 -6.33
C ASN A 200 5.20 -20.85 -7.70
N LEU A 201 5.98 -21.01 -8.78
CA LEU A 201 5.45 -21.02 -10.15
C LEU A 201 4.49 -22.20 -10.40
N ARG A 202 4.68 -23.37 -9.75
CA ARG A 202 3.73 -24.48 -9.89
C ARG A 202 2.36 -24.12 -9.33
N ASP A 203 2.33 -23.48 -8.18
CA ASP A 203 1.09 -23.17 -7.46
C ASP A 203 0.35 -22.03 -8.16
N ASP A 204 1.09 -21.05 -8.72
CA ASP A 204 0.55 -20.04 -9.64
C ASP A 204 -0.10 -20.69 -10.89
N ILE A 205 0.55 -21.70 -11.50
CA ILE A 205 0.01 -22.40 -12.68
C ILE A 205 -1.28 -23.16 -12.31
N MET A 206 -1.25 -23.96 -11.24
CA MET A 206 -2.43 -24.70 -10.78
C MET A 206 -3.59 -23.78 -10.39
N ARG A 207 -3.31 -22.57 -9.87
CA ARG A 207 -4.34 -21.56 -9.60
C ARG A 207 -4.91 -20.94 -10.88
N LEU A 208 -4.20 -20.94 -11.99
CA LEU A 208 -4.69 -20.43 -13.29
C LEU A 208 -5.49 -21.47 -14.10
N ASP A 209 -5.52 -22.73 -13.67
CA ASP A 209 -6.48 -23.73 -14.17
C ASP A 209 -7.91 -23.46 -13.64
N GLU A 210 -8.04 -22.78 -12.50
CA GLU A 210 -9.30 -22.23 -11.97
C GLU A 210 -9.58 -20.81 -12.52
N THR A 211 -10.86 -20.40 -12.56
CA THR A 211 -11.25 -19.04 -12.96
C THR A 211 -10.49 -17.95 -12.19
N VAL A 212 -9.91 -17.01 -12.94
CA VAL A 212 -9.33 -15.75 -12.47
C VAL A 212 -9.91 -14.62 -13.32
N HIS A 213 -10.53 -13.64 -12.66
CA HIS A 213 -11.08 -12.44 -13.29
C HIS A 213 -10.07 -11.28 -13.30
N VAL A 214 -9.27 -11.16 -12.22
CA VAL A 214 -8.28 -10.10 -12.01
C VAL A 214 -6.93 -10.71 -11.65
N VAL A 215 -5.88 -10.32 -12.38
CA VAL A 215 -4.49 -10.67 -12.04
C VAL A 215 -3.74 -9.43 -11.57
N ILE A 216 -3.04 -9.53 -10.44
CA ILE A 216 -2.22 -8.45 -9.87
C ILE A 216 -0.78 -8.96 -9.79
N ALA A 217 0.15 -8.33 -10.52
CA ALA A 217 1.42 -8.99 -10.82
C ALA A 217 2.65 -8.09 -11.02
N THR A 218 3.81 -8.70 -10.78
CA THR A 218 5.13 -8.14 -11.15
C THR A 218 5.50 -8.53 -12.59
N PRO A 219 6.03 -7.61 -13.44
CA PRO A 219 6.20 -7.82 -14.89
C PRO A 219 6.82 -9.16 -15.30
N GLY A 220 8.00 -9.50 -14.77
CA GLY A 220 8.70 -10.72 -15.17
C GLY A 220 7.95 -12.04 -14.88
N ARG A 221 7.05 -12.08 -13.89
CA ARG A 221 6.28 -13.29 -13.57
C ARG A 221 5.05 -13.43 -14.46
N ILE A 222 4.27 -12.36 -14.67
CA ILE A 222 3.10 -12.45 -15.56
C ILE A 222 3.53 -12.68 -17.01
N LEU A 223 4.65 -12.09 -17.46
CA LEU A 223 5.18 -12.35 -18.79
C LEU A 223 5.63 -13.80 -18.99
N ASP A 224 6.23 -14.43 -17.97
CA ASP A 224 6.58 -15.85 -18.00
C ASP A 224 5.32 -16.76 -18.06
N LEU A 225 4.26 -16.42 -17.33
CA LEU A 225 2.98 -17.13 -17.38
C LEU A 225 2.23 -16.95 -18.71
N ILE A 226 2.31 -15.75 -19.33
CA ILE A 226 1.77 -15.47 -20.67
C ILE A 226 2.55 -16.26 -21.74
N LYS A 227 3.90 -16.20 -21.71
CA LYS A 227 4.76 -16.89 -22.69
C LYS A 227 4.68 -18.42 -22.59
N LYS A 228 4.23 -18.98 -21.46
CA LYS A 228 3.88 -20.41 -21.30
C LYS A 228 2.46 -20.78 -21.76
N GLY A 229 1.64 -19.81 -22.18
CA GLY A 229 0.24 -20.02 -22.55
C GLY A 229 -0.72 -20.32 -21.39
N VAL A 230 -0.26 -20.12 -20.14
CA VAL A 230 -1.04 -20.38 -18.92
C VAL A 230 -1.94 -19.18 -18.62
N ALA A 231 -1.35 -17.98 -18.53
CA ALA A 231 -2.12 -16.74 -18.41
C ALA A 231 -2.63 -16.29 -19.79
N LYS A 232 -3.90 -16.59 -20.09
CA LYS A 232 -4.58 -16.20 -21.34
C LYS A 232 -5.10 -14.77 -21.21
N VAL A 233 -4.50 -13.84 -21.95
CA VAL A 233 -4.69 -12.39 -21.80
C VAL A 233 -5.24 -11.69 -23.06
N ASP A 234 -5.63 -12.47 -24.06
CA ASP A 234 -6.21 -12.04 -25.34
C ASP A 234 -7.50 -11.22 -25.20
N ARG A 235 -8.17 -11.35 -24.04
CA ARG A 235 -9.46 -10.71 -23.72
C ARG A 235 -9.41 -9.68 -22.60
N VAL A 236 -8.21 -9.33 -22.12
CA VAL A 236 -8.04 -8.31 -21.09
C VAL A 236 -8.51 -6.96 -21.62
N GLN A 237 -9.52 -6.39 -20.97
CA GLN A 237 -10.14 -5.13 -21.34
C GLN A 237 -9.54 -3.93 -20.61
N MET A 238 -8.91 -4.14 -19.44
CA MET A 238 -8.28 -3.08 -18.66
C MET A 238 -6.89 -3.50 -18.15
N MET A 239 -5.91 -2.62 -18.37
CA MET A 239 -4.57 -2.72 -17.80
C MET A 239 -4.30 -1.52 -16.90
N VAL A 240 -3.90 -1.78 -15.65
CA VAL A 240 -3.48 -0.74 -14.69
C VAL A 240 -1.98 -0.83 -14.48
N MET A 241 -1.31 0.31 -14.32
CA MET A 241 0.11 0.41 -13.93
C MET A 241 0.24 1.34 -12.73
N ASP A 242 0.66 0.83 -11.56
CA ASP A 242 0.88 1.61 -10.32
C ASP A 242 2.36 1.57 -9.89
N GLU A 243 2.84 2.64 -9.25
CA GLU A 243 4.26 3.05 -9.22
C GLU A 243 4.90 2.93 -10.64
N ALA A 244 4.25 3.55 -11.63
CA ALA A 244 4.62 3.42 -13.04
C ALA A 244 6.01 4.00 -13.40
N ASP A 245 6.47 5.01 -12.65
CA ASP A 245 7.87 5.46 -12.67
C ASP A 245 8.89 4.32 -12.46
N LYS A 246 8.50 3.23 -11.78
CA LYS A 246 9.31 2.01 -11.64
C LYS A 246 9.04 0.96 -12.68
N LEU A 247 7.81 0.82 -13.15
CA LEU A 247 7.47 -0.11 -14.24
C LEU A 247 8.11 0.29 -15.58
N LEU A 248 8.45 1.57 -15.74
CA LEU A 248 9.07 2.13 -16.95
C LEU A 248 10.57 2.43 -16.78
N SER A 249 11.25 1.80 -15.80
CA SER A 249 12.71 1.78 -15.76
C SER A 249 13.29 0.98 -16.93
N GLN A 250 14.58 1.16 -17.21
CA GLN A 250 15.31 0.40 -18.24
C GLN A 250 15.18 -1.12 -18.07
N ASP A 251 15.09 -1.61 -16.84
CA ASP A 251 14.99 -3.04 -16.50
C ASP A 251 13.61 -3.64 -16.79
N PHE A 252 12.55 -2.82 -16.73
CA PHE A 252 11.16 -3.27 -16.79
C PHE A 252 10.43 -2.88 -18.08
N VAL A 253 10.81 -1.79 -18.76
CA VAL A 253 10.07 -1.27 -19.91
C VAL A 253 9.92 -2.28 -21.05
N VAL A 254 10.97 -3.04 -21.37
CA VAL A 254 10.93 -4.11 -22.40
C VAL A 254 9.95 -5.23 -22.00
N LEU A 255 9.85 -5.54 -20.70
CA LEU A 255 8.91 -6.53 -20.18
C LEU A 255 7.47 -6.01 -20.25
N ILE A 256 7.25 -4.70 -20.04
CA ILE A 256 5.95 -4.05 -20.20
C ILE A 256 5.52 -4.04 -21.66
N GLU A 257 6.41 -3.68 -22.60
CA GLU A 257 6.15 -3.71 -24.04
C GLU A 257 5.81 -5.12 -24.55
N ASP A 258 6.57 -6.12 -24.12
CA ASP A 258 6.28 -7.53 -24.35
C ASP A 258 4.87 -7.91 -23.86
N ILE A 259 4.51 -7.62 -22.60
CA ILE A 259 3.16 -7.89 -22.06
C ILE A 259 2.10 -7.21 -22.92
N ILE A 260 2.29 -5.92 -23.23
CA ILE A 260 1.38 -5.08 -24.01
C ILE A 260 1.09 -5.62 -25.42
N SER A 261 2.03 -6.38 -26.00
CA SER A 261 1.87 -7.03 -27.30
C SER A 261 0.89 -8.21 -27.29
N PHE A 262 0.72 -8.88 -26.15
CA PHE A 262 -0.21 -10.01 -25.99
C PHE A 262 -1.65 -9.57 -25.63
N LEU A 263 -1.85 -8.33 -25.15
CA LEU A 263 -3.15 -7.81 -24.74
C LEU A 263 -3.97 -7.31 -25.95
N ALA A 264 -5.30 -7.34 -25.83
CA ALA A 264 -6.22 -6.79 -26.84
C ALA A 264 -5.87 -5.34 -27.24
N LYS A 265 -6.06 -5.00 -28.53
CA LYS A 265 -5.78 -3.65 -29.06
C LYS A 265 -6.77 -2.58 -28.57
N GLY A 266 -8.00 -2.98 -28.27
CA GLY A 266 -9.07 -2.11 -27.75
C GLY A 266 -9.18 -2.11 -26.22
N ARG A 267 -8.08 -2.40 -25.51
CA ARG A 267 -8.01 -2.31 -24.04
C ARG A 267 -7.90 -0.86 -23.58
N GLN A 268 -8.41 -0.60 -22.38
CA GLN A 268 -8.20 0.62 -21.62
C GLN A 268 -6.91 0.51 -20.79
N ILE A 269 -6.14 1.59 -20.66
CA ILE A 269 -4.91 1.67 -19.88
C ILE A 269 -5.00 2.81 -18.84
N LEU A 270 -4.81 2.48 -17.57
CA LEU A 270 -4.81 3.43 -16.45
C LEU A 270 -3.42 3.47 -15.79
N LEU A 271 -2.68 4.56 -15.97
CA LEU A 271 -1.31 4.73 -15.49
C LEU A 271 -1.28 5.69 -14.29
N TYR A 272 -0.77 5.22 -13.15
CA TYR A 272 -0.61 5.98 -11.92
C TYR A 272 0.87 6.07 -11.51
N SER A 273 1.33 7.28 -11.22
CA SER A 273 2.70 7.51 -10.74
C SER A 273 2.74 8.49 -9.57
N ALA A 274 3.77 8.35 -8.72
CA ALA A 274 4.08 9.35 -7.69
C ALA A 274 5.00 10.44 -8.28
N THR A 275 5.97 10.02 -9.09
CA THR A 275 6.84 10.93 -9.83
C THR A 275 6.54 10.85 -11.33
N PHE A 276 6.62 12.00 -11.99
CA PHE A 276 7.02 12.06 -13.38
C PHE A 276 8.31 12.91 -13.40
N PRO A 277 9.35 12.53 -14.16
CA PRO A 277 10.52 13.38 -14.33
C PRO A 277 10.06 14.73 -14.92
N ILE A 278 10.56 15.86 -14.38
CA ILE A 278 9.84 17.15 -14.45
C ILE A 278 9.68 17.75 -15.86
N SER A 279 10.22 17.11 -16.88
CA SER A 279 10.17 17.49 -18.29
C SER A 279 8.84 17.17 -19.01
N THR A 280 7.83 16.61 -18.33
CA THR A 280 6.57 16.18 -18.99
C THR A 280 5.66 17.33 -19.45
N SER A 281 5.93 18.58 -19.06
CA SER A 281 5.17 19.75 -19.53
C SER A 281 5.59 20.23 -20.93
N ILE A 282 5.70 19.30 -21.90
CA ILE A 282 5.73 19.63 -23.33
C ILE A 282 4.36 19.27 -23.90
N THR A 283 3.52 20.29 -24.07
CA THR A 283 2.16 20.17 -24.61
C THR A 283 2.14 19.33 -25.88
N PHE A 284 1.39 18.22 -25.88
CA PHE A 284 1.13 17.35 -27.03
C PHE A 284 0.23 18.05 -28.08
N SER A 285 0.71 19.18 -28.61
CA SER A 285 0.11 19.87 -29.74
C SER A 285 0.54 19.20 -31.05
N PRO A 286 -0.35 19.05 -32.05
CA PRO A 286 -0.06 18.25 -33.25
C PRO A 286 1.21 18.59 -34.07
N PRO A 287 1.69 19.84 -34.20
CA PRO A 287 2.85 20.12 -35.04
C PRO A 287 4.21 19.78 -34.40
N PHE A 288 4.28 19.61 -33.08
CA PHE A 288 5.57 19.60 -32.38
C PHE A 288 6.35 18.27 -32.47
N SER A 289 5.68 17.16 -32.79
CA SER A 289 6.30 15.83 -32.85
C SER A 289 7.30 15.66 -34.00
N LEU A 290 7.17 16.43 -35.08
CA LEU A 290 8.05 16.38 -36.25
C LEU A 290 9.38 17.13 -36.07
N PHE A 291 9.46 18.08 -35.13
CA PHE A 291 10.61 18.99 -35.02
C PHE A 291 11.73 18.47 -34.11
N LEU A 292 11.42 17.53 -33.19
CA LEU A 292 12.35 17.08 -32.15
C LEU A 292 13.28 15.92 -32.56
N SER A 293 13.08 15.30 -33.73
CA SER A 293 13.85 14.10 -34.13
C SER A 293 15.39 14.24 -34.11
N PRO A 294 16.02 15.41 -34.36
CA PRO A 294 17.48 15.55 -34.24
C PRO A 294 17.96 15.74 -32.79
N PHE A 295 17.09 16.13 -31.86
CA PHE A 295 17.43 16.58 -30.51
C PHE A 295 17.23 15.51 -29.42
N LEU A 296 16.55 14.40 -29.75
CA LEU A 296 16.27 13.29 -28.82
C LEU A 296 17.54 12.58 -28.30
N SER A 297 18.69 12.78 -28.94
CA SER A 297 20.01 12.24 -28.53
C SER A 297 20.56 12.85 -27.24
N SER A 298 20.04 13.98 -26.78
CA SER A 298 20.56 14.75 -25.63
C SER A 298 19.75 14.58 -24.33
N PHE A 299 18.59 13.91 -24.38
CA PHE A 299 17.71 13.75 -23.22
C PHE A 299 18.03 12.51 -22.38
N SER A 300 17.79 12.57 -21.08
CA SER A 300 18.06 11.46 -20.16
C SER A 300 17.16 10.25 -20.46
N PRO A 301 17.65 9.00 -20.32
CA PRO A 301 16.92 7.80 -20.76
C PRO A 301 15.48 7.64 -20.23
N PRO A 302 15.11 8.01 -18.98
CA PRO A 302 13.74 7.85 -18.50
C PRO A 302 12.70 8.65 -19.28
N PHE A 303 13.08 9.80 -19.87
CA PHE A 303 12.17 10.68 -20.59
C PHE A 303 11.65 10.05 -21.89
N LEU A 304 12.56 9.42 -22.66
CA LEU A 304 12.23 8.74 -23.92
C LEU A 304 11.32 7.52 -23.73
N LEU A 305 11.39 6.84 -22.59
CA LEU A 305 10.60 5.64 -22.31
C LEU A 305 9.14 5.96 -21.97
N LEU A 306 8.88 7.02 -21.21
CA LEU A 306 7.52 7.49 -20.94
C LEU A 306 6.83 7.96 -22.24
N LEU A 307 7.56 8.68 -23.11
CA LEU A 307 7.10 9.05 -24.46
C LEU A 307 6.87 7.85 -25.37
N HIS A 308 7.55 6.71 -25.15
CA HIS A 308 7.30 5.48 -25.90
C HIS A 308 5.97 4.84 -25.50
N GLN A 309 5.68 4.76 -24.20
CA GLN A 309 4.42 4.20 -23.67
C GLN A 309 3.21 5.09 -23.95
N ALA A 310 3.40 6.41 -24.10
CA ALA A 310 2.36 7.31 -24.59
C ALA A 310 1.80 6.90 -25.97
N LYS A 311 2.53 6.12 -26.79
CA LYS A 311 2.02 5.54 -28.04
C LYS A 311 0.93 4.48 -27.86
N HIS A 312 0.82 3.89 -26.66
CA HIS A 312 -0.22 2.92 -26.32
C HIS A 312 -1.44 3.54 -25.65
N LEU A 313 -1.35 4.79 -25.17
CA LEU A 313 -2.44 5.53 -24.54
C LEU A 313 -3.29 6.25 -25.61
N GLN A 314 -4.57 5.91 -25.70
CA GLN A 314 -5.50 6.46 -26.69
C GLN A 314 -6.12 7.78 -26.22
N LYS A 315 -5.38 8.88 -26.39
CA LYS A 315 -5.75 10.23 -25.94
C LYS A 315 -6.13 10.21 -24.45
N PRO A 316 -5.17 9.97 -23.55
CA PRO A 316 -5.43 9.82 -22.13
C PRO A 316 -6.07 11.09 -21.54
N TYR A 317 -6.77 10.93 -20.42
CA TYR A 317 -7.14 12.03 -19.55
C TYR A 317 -6.02 12.22 -18.53
N GLU A 318 -5.46 13.43 -18.48
CA GLU A 318 -4.33 13.76 -17.61
C GLU A 318 -4.86 14.30 -16.28
N ILE A 319 -4.59 13.59 -15.19
CA ILE A 319 -4.94 13.98 -13.83
C ILE A 319 -3.66 14.38 -13.12
N ASN A 320 -3.47 15.67 -12.85
CA ASN A 320 -2.37 16.14 -12.01
C ASN A 320 -2.89 16.77 -10.71
N LEU A 321 -2.87 16.00 -9.63
CA LEU A 321 -3.20 16.48 -8.27
C LEU A 321 -1.94 16.86 -7.48
N MET A 322 -0.85 17.18 -8.20
CA MET A 322 0.44 17.58 -7.64
C MET A 322 1.03 18.72 -8.47
N GLU A 323 0.73 19.95 -8.06
CA GLU A 323 1.37 21.17 -8.59
C GLU A 323 2.90 21.07 -8.46
N GLU A 324 3.37 20.61 -7.30
CA GLU A 324 4.78 20.36 -6.97
C GLU A 324 4.97 18.95 -6.39
N LEU A 325 6.23 18.53 -6.21
CA LEU A 325 6.63 17.24 -5.60
C LEU A 325 6.44 17.22 -4.06
N THR A 326 5.32 17.78 -3.58
CA THR A 326 5.21 18.23 -2.20
C THR A 326 5.21 17.10 -1.16
N LEU A 327 5.89 17.39 -0.06
CA LEU A 327 5.94 16.59 1.15
C LEU A 327 4.98 17.16 2.22
N LYS A 328 3.85 17.73 1.77
CA LYS A 328 2.83 18.37 2.63
C LYS A 328 2.41 17.42 3.76
N GLY A 329 2.51 17.92 4.99
CA GLY A 329 2.27 17.17 6.24
C GLY A 329 3.51 16.53 6.88
N ILE A 330 4.63 16.41 6.17
CA ILE A 330 5.86 15.79 6.71
C ILE A 330 6.86 16.89 7.13
N THR A 331 7.05 17.03 8.44
CA THR A 331 8.12 17.86 9.03
C THR A 331 9.47 17.16 8.82
N GLN A 332 10.45 17.88 8.27
CA GLN A 332 11.75 17.33 7.89
C GLN A 332 12.89 18.00 8.64
N TYR A 333 13.73 17.19 9.29
CA TYR A 333 14.94 17.64 9.97
C TYR A 333 16.19 16.86 9.54
N TYR A 334 17.36 17.48 9.66
CA TYR A 334 18.66 16.81 9.63
C TYR A 334 19.46 17.00 10.92
N ALA A 335 20.29 16.01 11.24
CA ALA A 335 21.29 16.05 12.29
C ALA A 335 22.66 15.76 11.68
N TYR A 336 23.63 16.68 11.84
CA TYR A 336 25.03 16.41 11.47
C TYR A 336 25.66 15.46 12.49
N VAL A 337 26.07 14.27 12.03
CA VAL A 337 26.63 13.22 12.89
C VAL A 337 27.73 12.44 12.16
N THR A 338 28.78 12.05 12.88
CA THR A 338 29.72 11.05 12.36
C THR A 338 29.11 9.64 12.42
N GLU A 339 29.57 8.72 11.57
CA GLU A 339 29.15 7.31 11.58
C GLU A 339 29.20 6.67 12.97
N ARG A 340 30.24 6.98 13.77
CA ARG A 340 30.40 6.48 15.15
C ARG A 340 29.32 7.02 16.11
N GLN A 341 28.77 8.19 15.84
CA GLN A 341 27.75 8.85 16.66
C GLN A 341 26.32 8.48 16.26
N LYS A 342 26.07 7.97 15.05
CA LYS A 342 24.70 7.69 14.54
C LYS A 342 23.85 6.84 15.49
N VAL A 343 24.40 5.79 16.09
CA VAL A 343 23.68 4.93 17.07
C VAL A 343 23.35 5.69 18.36
N HIS A 344 24.24 6.56 18.83
CA HIS A 344 23.99 7.38 20.03
C HIS A 344 22.96 8.49 19.76
N CYS A 345 23.00 9.10 18.56
CA CYS A 345 21.99 10.04 18.10
C CYS A 345 20.62 9.36 18.02
N LEU A 346 20.53 8.18 17.39
CA LEU A 346 19.29 7.39 17.30
C LEU A 346 18.71 7.06 18.69
N ASN A 347 19.54 6.67 19.65
CA ASN A 347 19.12 6.46 21.03
C ASN A 347 18.54 7.73 21.67
N THR A 348 19.19 8.89 21.46
CA THR A 348 18.69 10.18 21.95
C THR A 348 17.37 10.59 21.28
N LEU A 349 17.17 10.28 19.99
CA LEU A 349 15.89 10.49 19.30
C LEU A 349 14.79 9.60 19.90
N PHE A 350 15.08 8.31 20.12
CA PHE A 350 14.14 7.36 20.74
C PHE A 350 13.79 7.71 22.19
N SER A 351 14.68 8.40 22.92
CA SER A 351 14.37 8.91 24.28
C SER A 351 13.59 10.24 24.29
N ARG A 352 13.57 11.01 23.19
CA ARG A 352 12.94 12.35 23.13
C ARG A 352 11.63 12.39 22.35
N LEU A 353 11.39 11.47 21.42
CA LEU A 353 10.25 11.50 20.50
C LEU A 353 9.10 10.59 20.96
N GLN A 354 7.86 11.09 20.85
CA GLN A 354 6.64 10.32 21.08
C GLN A 354 6.30 9.49 19.81
N ILE A 355 7.14 8.50 19.54
CA ILE A 355 6.99 7.55 18.43
C ILE A 355 5.81 6.62 18.74
N ASN A 356 4.85 6.49 17.81
CA ASN A 356 3.91 5.38 17.82
C ASN A 356 4.62 4.14 17.25
N GLN A 357 4.76 4.09 15.92
CA GLN A 357 5.74 3.25 15.22
C GLN A 357 6.74 4.09 14.42
N SER A 358 7.97 3.57 14.23
CA SER A 358 8.98 4.15 13.34
C SER A 358 9.51 3.19 12.28
N ILE A 359 9.97 3.76 11.17
CA ILE A 359 10.73 3.05 10.13
C ILE A 359 12.13 3.68 10.03
N ILE A 360 13.17 2.84 10.10
CA ILE A 360 14.57 3.23 10.03
C ILE A 360 15.21 2.72 8.75
N PHE A 361 15.66 3.62 7.87
CA PHE A 361 16.26 3.27 6.60
C PHE A 361 17.79 3.20 6.65
N CYS A 362 18.33 2.09 6.13
CA CYS A 362 19.76 1.88 5.90
C CYS A 362 20.04 1.56 4.42
N ASN A 363 21.19 1.99 3.92
CA ASN A 363 21.58 1.85 2.51
C ASN A 363 22.09 0.44 2.15
N SER A 364 22.28 -0.47 3.12
CA SER A 364 22.73 -1.84 2.84
C SER A 364 22.13 -2.90 3.77
N THR A 365 21.99 -4.12 3.24
CA THR A 365 21.44 -5.28 3.97
C THR A 365 22.23 -5.60 5.26
N GLN A 366 23.56 -5.47 5.22
CA GLN A 366 24.42 -5.68 6.37
C GLN A 366 24.24 -4.60 7.46
N ARG A 367 24.03 -3.33 7.07
CA ARG A 367 23.76 -2.25 8.02
C ARG A 367 22.39 -2.43 8.70
N VAL A 368 21.37 -2.90 7.97
CA VAL A 368 20.08 -3.29 8.56
C VAL A 368 20.25 -4.33 9.67
N GLU A 369 20.94 -5.45 9.40
CA GLU A 369 21.17 -6.49 10.42
C GLU A 369 21.96 -5.97 11.63
N LEU A 370 23.05 -5.24 11.39
CA LEU A 370 23.92 -4.73 12.47
C LEU A 370 23.22 -3.70 13.34
N LEU A 371 22.45 -2.78 12.73
CA LEU A 371 21.68 -1.78 13.46
C LEU A 371 20.56 -2.43 14.27
N ALA A 372 19.79 -3.36 13.67
CA ALA A 372 18.74 -4.08 14.36
C ALA A 372 19.27 -4.86 15.58
N LYS A 373 20.34 -5.64 15.41
CA LYS A 373 21.03 -6.33 16.50
C LYS A 373 21.48 -5.34 17.59
N LYS A 374 21.95 -4.14 17.22
CA LYS A 374 22.43 -3.15 18.17
C LYS A 374 21.31 -2.41 18.92
N ILE A 375 20.18 -2.07 18.30
CA ILE A 375 19.07 -1.41 18.99
C ILE A 375 18.26 -2.39 19.86
N THR A 376 18.16 -3.67 19.47
CA THR A 376 17.61 -4.71 20.35
C THR A 376 18.50 -4.95 21.58
N GLN A 377 19.83 -4.89 21.45
CA GLN A 377 20.75 -4.89 22.60
C GLN A 377 20.60 -3.67 23.53
N LEU A 378 20.05 -2.55 23.03
CA LEU A 378 19.72 -1.36 23.82
C LEU A 378 18.30 -1.42 24.43
N GLY A 379 17.59 -2.54 24.28
CA GLY A 379 16.25 -2.76 24.84
C GLY A 379 15.09 -2.29 23.95
N TYR A 380 15.36 -1.76 22.75
CA TYR A 380 14.30 -1.35 21.83
C TYR A 380 13.70 -2.55 21.11
N SER A 381 12.38 -2.71 21.21
CA SER A 381 11.62 -3.61 20.33
C SER A 381 11.81 -3.16 18.87
N CYS A 382 12.49 -3.97 18.08
CA CYS A 382 12.67 -3.77 16.66
C CYS A 382 12.51 -5.07 15.86
N PHE A 383 12.01 -4.93 14.64
CA PHE A 383 12.08 -5.92 13.58
C PHE A 383 12.98 -5.38 12.46
N TYR A 384 13.42 -6.27 11.57
CA TYR A 384 14.22 -5.86 10.42
C TYR A 384 13.85 -6.63 9.16
N ILE A 385 13.90 -5.94 8.00
CA ILE A 385 13.60 -6.54 6.70
C ILE A 385 14.55 -6.03 5.61
N HIS A 386 15.17 -6.95 4.86
CA HIS A 386 16.08 -6.60 3.76
C HIS A 386 16.05 -7.62 2.62
N ALA A 387 16.56 -7.21 1.45
CA ALA A 387 16.49 -7.97 0.19
C ALA A 387 16.91 -9.46 0.28
N LYS A 388 17.92 -9.80 1.08
CA LYS A 388 18.45 -11.17 1.26
C LYS A 388 17.55 -12.14 2.06
N MET A 389 16.42 -11.69 2.62
CA MET A 389 15.52 -12.56 3.38
C MET A 389 14.55 -13.33 2.46
N MET A 390 14.25 -14.58 2.82
CA MET A 390 13.17 -15.37 2.21
C MET A 390 11.82 -14.64 2.29
N GLN A 391 10.98 -14.78 1.27
CA GLN A 391 9.80 -13.91 1.09
C GLN A 391 8.72 -14.15 2.15
N GLU A 392 8.55 -15.38 2.60
CA GLU A 392 7.61 -15.78 3.65
C GLU A 392 7.94 -15.06 4.96
N TYR A 393 9.23 -14.97 5.29
CA TYR A 393 9.73 -14.24 6.45
C TYR A 393 9.58 -12.73 6.30
N ARG A 394 9.83 -12.17 5.10
CA ARG A 394 9.56 -10.74 4.80
C ARG A 394 8.08 -10.41 5.02
N ASN A 395 7.19 -11.23 4.46
CA ASN A 395 5.74 -11.07 4.56
C ASN A 395 5.27 -11.17 6.02
N ARG A 396 5.76 -12.17 6.77
CA ARG A 396 5.44 -12.35 8.19
C ARG A 396 5.89 -11.15 9.03
N VAL A 397 7.16 -10.74 8.93
CA VAL A 397 7.69 -9.64 9.75
C VAL A 397 6.96 -8.32 9.44
N PHE A 398 6.52 -8.12 8.19
CA PHE A 398 5.68 -6.98 7.83
C PHE A 398 4.26 -7.07 8.40
N HIS A 399 3.60 -8.22 8.33
CA HIS A 399 2.29 -8.45 8.96
C HIS A 399 2.37 -8.21 10.48
N ASP A 400 3.38 -8.80 11.13
CA ASP A 400 3.59 -8.68 12.57
C ASP A 400 3.92 -7.22 12.98
N PHE A 401 4.64 -6.46 12.13
CA PHE A 401 4.85 -5.01 12.32
C PHE A 401 3.57 -4.19 12.09
N ARG A 402 2.81 -4.43 11.01
CA ARG A 402 1.56 -3.73 10.68
C ARG A 402 0.50 -3.91 11.78
N ASN A 403 0.50 -5.06 12.45
CA ASN A 403 -0.39 -5.37 13.56
C ASN A 403 0.11 -4.85 14.93
N GLY A 404 1.13 -4.00 14.96
CA GLY A 404 1.60 -3.34 16.19
C GLY A 404 2.44 -4.20 17.14
N LEU A 405 2.82 -5.44 16.77
CA LEU A 405 3.62 -6.32 17.65
C LEU A 405 5.05 -5.81 17.89
N CYS A 406 5.46 -4.76 17.17
CA CYS A 406 6.76 -4.13 17.27
C CYS A 406 6.66 -2.62 16.97
N ARG A 407 7.45 -1.79 17.66
CA ARG A 407 7.43 -0.32 17.47
C ARG A 407 8.39 0.20 16.40
N ASN A 408 9.40 -0.58 15.97
CA ASN A 408 10.43 -0.08 15.05
C ASN A 408 10.75 -1.11 13.96
N LEU A 409 10.78 -0.69 12.69
CA LEU A 409 11.20 -1.52 11.55
C LEU A 409 12.49 -0.96 10.92
N VAL A 410 13.58 -1.74 10.93
CA VAL A 410 14.83 -1.41 10.23
C VAL A 410 14.84 -2.02 8.84
N CYS A 411 15.03 -1.24 7.77
CA CYS A 411 14.91 -1.79 6.41
C CYS A 411 15.73 -1.10 5.33
N THR A 412 15.91 -1.81 4.21
CA THR A 412 16.43 -1.29 2.93
C THR A 412 15.29 -0.81 2.02
N ASP A 413 15.59 0.13 1.12
CA ASP A 413 14.68 0.73 0.12
C ASP A 413 13.73 -0.22 -0.63
N LEU A 414 14.18 -1.44 -0.91
CA LEU A 414 13.41 -2.43 -1.65
C LEU A 414 12.11 -2.84 -0.94
N PHE A 415 12.04 -2.73 0.38
CA PHE A 415 10.91 -3.31 1.12
C PHE A 415 9.69 -2.39 1.25
N THR A 416 9.89 -1.09 1.46
CA THR A 416 8.79 -0.21 1.91
C THR A 416 7.96 0.40 0.79
N ARG A 417 8.31 0.19 -0.49
CA ARG A 417 7.56 0.72 -1.64
C ARG A 417 6.16 0.09 -1.74
N GLY A 418 5.17 0.87 -2.20
CA GLY A 418 3.75 0.57 -1.98
C GLY A 418 3.28 0.76 -0.52
N ILE A 419 3.86 -0.02 0.40
CA ILE A 419 3.45 -0.22 1.80
C ILE A 419 2.91 1.03 2.49
N ASP A 420 1.73 0.87 3.08
CA ASP A 420 1.00 1.81 3.93
C ASP A 420 0.83 1.24 5.35
N ILE A 421 1.15 2.05 6.38
CA ILE A 421 1.02 1.70 7.80
C ILE A 421 0.66 2.99 8.57
N GLN A 422 -0.62 3.16 8.89
CA GLN A 422 -1.16 4.40 9.47
C GLN A 422 -0.63 4.76 10.87
N ALA A 423 0.05 3.84 11.56
CA ALA A 423 0.65 4.06 12.88
C ALA A 423 2.12 4.54 12.82
N VAL A 424 2.72 4.61 11.62
CA VAL A 424 4.09 5.14 11.44
C VAL A 424 4.04 6.67 11.38
N ASN A 425 4.36 7.31 12.51
CA ASN A 425 4.45 8.77 12.60
C ASN A 425 5.88 9.31 12.44
N VAL A 426 6.91 8.47 12.61
CA VAL A 426 8.32 8.88 12.47
C VAL A 426 9.09 8.00 11.47
N VAL A 427 9.78 8.63 10.52
CA VAL A 427 10.74 7.99 9.62
C VAL A 427 12.15 8.50 9.92
N ILE A 428 13.13 7.61 9.98
CA ILE A 428 14.54 7.96 10.25
C ILE A 428 15.42 7.44 9.12
N ASN A 429 16.04 8.34 8.36
CA ASN A 429 17.14 8.00 7.44
C ASN A 429 18.43 7.88 8.26
N PHE A 430 18.72 6.67 8.75
CA PHE A 430 19.99 6.36 9.43
C PHE A 430 21.16 6.42 8.45
N ASP A 431 20.93 5.99 7.21
CA ASP A 431 21.77 6.32 6.07
C ASP A 431 21.00 7.23 5.12
N PHE A 432 21.58 8.36 4.72
CA PHE A 432 20.93 9.27 3.79
C PHE A 432 20.90 8.66 2.36
N PRO A 433 19.80 8.78 1.60
CA PRO A 433 19.74 8.29 0.23
C PRO A 433 20.53 9.19 -0.72
N LYS A 434 20.99 8.62 -1.85
CA LYS A 434 21.76 9.34 -2.88
C LYS A 434 20.89 10.09 -3.91
N ASN A 435 19.60 9.80 -3.98
CA ASN A 435 18.69 10.26 -5.04
C ASN A 435 17.38 10.79 -4.43
N ALA A 436 16.86 11.90 -4.99
CA ALA A 436 15.66 12.58 -4.52
C ALA A 436 14.41 11.69 -4.55
N GLU A 437 14.24 10.90 -5.61
CA GLU A 437 13.17 9.92 -5.74
C GLU A 437 13.22 8.85 -4.63
N THR A 438 14.40 8.34 -4.29
CA THR A 438 14.56 7.40 -3.17
C THR A 438 14.19 8.06 -1.84
N TYR A 439 14.57 9.32 -1.62
CA TYR A 439 14.19 10.10 -0.43
C TYR A 439 12.67 10.24 -0.32
N LEU A 440 12.00 10.71 -1.37
CA LEU A 440 10.55 10.82 -1.48
C LEU A 440 9.85 9.49 -1.15
N HIS A 441 10.32 8.38 -1.72
CA HIS A 441 9.73 7.06 -1.51
C HIS A 441 9.93 6.53 -0.07
N ARG A 442 10.95 7.00 0.66
CA ARG A 442 11.20 6.67 2.08
C ARG A 442 10.36 7.49 3.05
N ILE A 443 10.37 8.82 2.93
CA ILE A 443 9.71 9.68 3.91
C ILE A 443 8.20 9.75 3.70
N GLY A 444 7.71 9.53 2.47
CA GLY A 444 6.30 9.25 2.16
C GLY A 444 5.79 7.88 2.67
N ARG A 445 6.27 7.43 3.84
CA ARG A 445 5.75 6.32 4.65
C ARG A 445 5.18 6.82 5.98
N SER A 446 5.65 7.94 6.52
CA SER A 446 4.86 8.78 7.42
C SER A 446 3.97 9.74 6.62
N GLY A 447 3.02 10.40 7.28
CA GLY A 447 2.14 11.41 6.68
C GLY A 447 1.15 10.91 5.61
N ARG A 448 0.79 9.62 5.66
CA ARG A 448 -0.16 9.01 4.72
C ARG A 448 -1.60 9.38 5.04
N PHE A 449 -2.47 9.33 4.02
CA PHE A 449 -3.82 9.90 4.06
C PHE A 449 -3.88 11.35 4.60
N GLY A 450 -2.77 12.08 4.43
CA GLY A 450 -2.64 13.48 4.81
C GLY A 450 -2.37 13.74 6.29
N HIS A 451 -2.14 12.71 7.11
CA HIS A 451 -1.74 12.92 8.50
C HIS A 451 -0.42 13.70 8.60
N LEU A 452 -0.15 14.29 9.77
CA LEU A 452 1.16 14.89 10.04
C LEU A 452 2.18 13.80 10.43
N GLY A 453 3.45 14.04 10.13
CA GLY A 453 4.53 13.09 10.40
C GLY A 453 5.91 13.73 10.42
N LEU A 454 6.88 12.99 10.96
CA LEU A 454 8.25 13.44 11.16
C LEU A 454 9.23 12.62 10.31
N ALA A 455 10.19 13.28 9.68
CA ALA A 455 11.31 12.67 8.97
C ALA A 455 12.62 13.25 9.52
N ILE A 456 13.53 12.37 9.98
CA ILE A 456 14.83 12.77 10.54
C ILE A 456 15.97 12.13 9.77
N ASN A 457 16.94 12.95 9.36
CA ASN A 457 18.05 12.57 8.49
C ASN A 457 19.39 12.61 9.24
N LEU A 458 20.11 11.47 9.31
CA LEU A 458 21.44 11.41 9.91
C LEU A 458 22.52 11.66 8.85
N ILE A 459 22.98 12.90 8.78
CA ILE A 459 23.85 13.43 7.72
C ILE A 459 25.32 13.37 8.14
N THR A 460 26.14 12.67 7.37
CA THR A 460 27.61 12.70 7.48
C THR A 460 28.21 13.84 6.65
N SER A 461 29.53 14.05 6.73
CA SER A 461 30.23 15.01 5.88
C SER A 461 30.10 14.70 4.39
N GLU A 462 30.02 13.42 4.00
CA GLU A 462 29.88 12.96 2.62
C GLU A 462 28.46 13.21 2.07
N ASP A 463 27.44 13.14 2.95
CA ASP A 463 26.04 13.30 2.57
C ASP A 463 25.66 14.75 2.23
N ARG A 464 26.51 15.74 2.54
CA ARG A 464 26.22 17.19 2.36
C ARG A 464 25.81 17.58 0.95
N PHE A 465 26.48 17.03 -0.07
CA PHE A 465 26.14 17.31 -1.47
C PHE A 465 24.79 16.68 -1.85
N ASN A 466 24.54 15.45 -1.40
CA ASN A 466 23.28 14.76 -1.63
C ASN A 466 22.12 15.47 -0.93
N LEU A 467 22.32 15.95 0.31
CA LEU A 467 21.33 16.71 1.07
C LEU A 467 20.86 17.92 0.25
N LYS A 468 21.78 18.78 -0.18
CA LYS A 468 21.41 19.98 -0.93
C LYS A 468 20.82 19.65 -2.31
N SER A 469 21.39 18.68 -3.02
CA SER A 469 20.86 18.26 -4.33
C SER A 469 19.45 17.66 -4.23
N ILE A 470 19.09 17.00 -3.13
CA ILE A 470 17.73 16.46 -2.89
C ILE A 470 16.77 17.57 -2.46
N GLU A 471 17.23 18.50 -1.62
CA GLU A 471 16.47 19.69 -1.21
C GLU A 471 16.05 20.52 -2.43
N ASP A 472 17.00 20.80 -3.33
CA ASP A 472 16.78 21.57 -4.57
C ASP A 472 15.92 20.79 -5.60
N GLN A 473 16.09 19.47 -5.73
CA GLN A 473 15.31 18.64 -6.67
C GLN A 473 13.84 18.45 -6.27
N LEU A 474 13.53 18.49 -4.97
CA LEU A 474 12.17 18.30 -4.45
C LEU A 474 11.47 19.62 -4.10
N VAL A 475 12.18 20.75 -4.19
CA VAL A 475 11.71 22.08 -3.76
C VAL A 475 11.16 22.00 -2.33
N THR A 476 12.01 21.55 -1.41
CA THR A 476 11.64 21.31 -0.02
C THR A 476 12.67 21.95 0.93
N ASP A 477 12.35 22.01 2.22
CA ASP A 477 13.18 22.65 3.26
C ASP A 477 13.47 21.61 4.34
N ILE A 478 14.73 21.17 4.43
CA ILE A 478 15.16 20.16 5.41
C ILE A 478 15.92 20.90 6.51
N LYS A 479 15.23 21.21 7.60
CA LYS A 479 15.75 22.11 8.65
C LYS A 479 16.82 21.43 9.51
N PRO A 480 17.78 22.18 10.10
CA PRO A 480 18.60 21.63 11.18
C PRO A 480 17.70 21.23 12.36
N ILE A 481 18.01 20.10 13.00
CA ILE A 481 17.20 19.58 14.12
C ILE A 481 17.23 20.56 15.33
N PRO A 482 16.07 20.98 15.85
CA PRO A 482 16.01 21.86 17.02
C PRO A 482 16.31 21.11 18.33
N GLY A 483 16.58 21.86 19.41
CA GLY A 483 16.85 21.27 20.73
C GLY A 483 15.68 20.46 21.30
N SER A 484 14.45 20.90 20.99
CA SER A 484 13.18 20.21 21.22
C SER A 484 12.35 20.24 19.94
N ILE A 485 11.67 19.13 19.64
CA ILE A 485 10.73 19.04 18.50
C ILE A 485 9.32 19.07 19.07
N ASP A 486 8.48 19.95 18.54
CA ASP A 486 7.07 20.06 18.89
C ASP A 486 6.30 18.78 18.52
N LYS A 487 5.41 18.36 19.42
CA LYS A 487 4.57 17.16 19.26
C LYS A 487 3.44 17.37 18.26
N ASN A 488 2.92 18.59 18.13
CA ASN A 488 1.81 18.89 17.21
C ASN A 488 2.20 18.58 15.75
N LEU A 489 3.51 18.61 15.44
CA LEU A 489 4.05 18.28 14.11
C LEU A 489 3.97 16.78 13.74
N TYR A 490 3.69 15.85 14.67
CA TYR A 490 3.72 14.40 14.39
C TYR A 490 2.94 13.49 15.36
N VAL A 491 2.23 14.01 16.36
CA VAL A 491 1.48 13.21 17.35
C VAL A 491 0.00 13.60 17.31
N ALA A 492 -0.84 12.69 16.80
CA ALA A 492 -2.24 13.01 16.50
C ALA A 492 -3.10 13.35 17.72
N GLU A 493 -2.77 12.81 18.90
CA GLU A 493 -3.44 13.10 20.19
C GLU A 493 -3.39 14.60 20.54
N PHE A 494 -2.35 15.32 20.10
CA PHE A 494 -2.18 16.75 20.35
C PHE A 494 -2.89 17.63 19.30
N HIS A 495 -3.41 17.05 18.21
CA HIS A 495 -4.16 17.81 17.19
C HIS A 495 -5.57 18.18 17.68
N THR A 496 -6.20 17.31 18.46
CA THR A 496 -7.55 17.54 19.00
C THR A 496 -7.52 18.58 20.13
N ALA A 497 -6.51 18.53 21.00
CA ALA A 497 -6.38 19.47 22.11
C ALA A 497 -6.28 20.95 21.68
N ASN A 498 -5.72 21.23 20.49
CA ASN A 498 -5.68 22.59 19.94
C ASN A 498 -7.07 23.09 19.51
N LEU A 499 -7.92 22.22 18.95
CA LEU A 499 -9.29 22.59 18.57
C LEU A 499 -10.15 22.92 19.79
N ASP A 500 -10.03 22.14 20.87
CA ASP A 500 -10.74 22.41 22.12
C ASP A 500 -10.26 23.75 22.75
N CYS A 501 -8.96 24.04 22.70
CA CYS A 501 -8.39 25.31 23.18
C CYS A 501 -8.75 26.53 22.30
N GLU A 502 -8.72 26.40 20.97
CA GLU A 502 -9.07 27.47 20.03
C GLU A 502 -10.55 27.86 20.16
N VAL A 503 -11.45 26.88 20.31
CA VAL A 503 -12.86 27.13 20.66
C VAL A 503 -13.00 27.77 22.05
N GLU A 504 -12.17 27.38 23.02
CA GLU A 504 -12.14 28.03 24.34
C GLU A 504 -11.59 29.47 24.31
N GLU A 505 -10.81 29.87 23.31
CA GLU A 505 -10.35 31.26 23.14
C GLU A 505 -11.36 32.10 22.37
N GLU A 506 -11.96 31.59 21.28
CA GLU A 506 -13.08 32.28 20.59
C GLU A 506 -14.28 32.54 21.52
N LEU A 507 -14.61 31.60 22.42
CA LEU A 507 -15.65 31.78 23.43
C LEU A 507 -15.29 32.84 24.49
N LYS A 508 -14.00 33.08 24.76
CA LYS A 508 -13.55 34.14 25.70
C LYS A 508 -13.53 35.51 25.02
N GLU A 509 -13.10 35.60 23.77
CA GLU A 509 -13.14 36.87 23.02
C GLU A 509 -14.58 37.32 22.72
N THR A 510 -15.48 36.41 22.34
CA THR A 510 -16.90 36.72 22.11
C THR A 510 -17.66 37.03 23.39
N GLY A 511 -17.34 36.36 24.51
CA GLY A 511 -17.94 36.65 25.82
C GLY A 511 -17.59 38.04 26.36
N CYS A 512 -16.43 38.58 26.01
CA CYS A 512 -15.93 39.86 26.55
C CYS A 512 -16.52 41.12 25.86
N GLN A 513 -17.40 40.96 24.87
CA GLN A 513 -17.99 42.08 24.10
C GLN A 513 -19.49 42.32 24.38
N GLN A 514 -20.05 41.78 25.47
CA GLN A 514 -21.48 41.95 25.82
C GLN A 514 -21.76 42.54 27.22
N GLU A 515 -20.75 43.01 27.96
CA GLU A 515 -20.93 43.66 29.27
C GLU A 515 -20.44 45.13 29.34
N GLU A 516 -20.57 45.91 28.25
CA GLU A 516 -20.51 47.38 28.31
C GLU A 516 -21.68 48.05 27.54
N THR A 517 -22.81 48.24 28.23
CA THR A 517 -23.93 49.16 27.87
C THR A 517 -24.61 49.69 29.13
#